data_AF-A0A820QTX3-F1
#
_entry.id   AF-A0A820QTX3-F1
#
_cell.length_a   1.000
_cell.length_b   1.000
_cell.length_c   1.000
_cell.angle_alpha   90.00
_cell.angle_beta   90.00
_cell.angle_gamma   90.00
#
_symmetry.space_group_name_H-M   'P 1'
#
loop_
_entity.id
_entity.type
_entity.pdbx_description
1 polymer ?
#
loop_
_entity_poly.entity_id
_entity_poly.type
_entity_poly.pdbx_seq_one_letter_code
_entity_poly.pdbx_strand_id
1 'polypeptide(L)'
;SRWFDENIDEDLNDQLQNIHDHIFITTDRSTFRDYYEDVIQVYRGQTLSDLELDRLKNSIGQLISNNGFLSTTRSLDIASIFATNTILIINIKTQLEGVVFADVRSHSETPHEEEILFDLATIFKILEVEYDDSNKSI
;
A
#
# COMPACT_ATOMS: atom_id res chain seq x y z
N SER A 1 -19.79 -3.60 25.87
CA SER A 1 -20.67 -3.77 24.69
C SER A 1 -20.47 -2.58 23.78
N ARG A 2 -20.35 -2.85 22.48
CA ARG A 2 -20.47 -1.93 21.33
C ARG A 2 -19.56 -0.70 21.30
N TRP A 3 -18.51 -0.80 20.48
CA TRP A 3 -17.98 0.28 19.65
C TRP A 3 -17.66 -0.31 18.28
N PHE A 4 -18.72 -0.63 17.52
CA PHE A 4 -18.66 -0.71 16.06
C PHE A 4 -19.62 0.38 15.62
N ASP A 5 -19.07 1.46 15.05
CA ASP A 5 -19.87 2.51 14.45
C ASP A 5 -20.32 1.95 13.10
N GLU A 6 -21.57 1.50 13.03
CA GLU A 6 -22.17 0.80 11.88
C GLU A 6 -22.07 1.63 10.58
N ASN A 7 -21.81 2.95 10.68
CA ASN A 7 -21.61 3.85 9.53
C ASN A 7 -20.21 3.78 8.90
N ILE A 8 -19.16 3.45 9.67
CA ILE A 8 -17.79 3.32 9.15
C ILE A 8 -17.64 1.99 8.40
N ASP A 9 -18.33 0.95 8.87
CA ASP A 9 -18.33 -0.36 8.24
C ASP A 9 -19.10 -0.38 6.92
N GLU A 10 -20.16 0.42 6.74
CA GLU A 10 -20.87 0.55 5.45
C GLU A 10 -20.03 1.27 4.39
N ASP A 11 -19.38 2.38 4.73
CA ASP A 11 -18.52 3.12 3.79
C ASP A 11 -17.29 2.30 3.38
N LEU A 12 -16.64 1.61 4.32
CA LEU A 12 -15.59 0.66 4.01
C LEU A 12 -16.12 -0.47 3.11
N ASN A 13 -17.29 -1.01 3.39
CA ASN A 13 -17.84 -2.11 2.60
C ASN A 13 -18.25 -1.68 1.19
N ASP A 14 -18.77 -0.46 1.01
CA ASP A 14 -19.06 0.12 -0.31
C ASP A 14 -17.78 0.46 -1.09
N GLN A 15 -16.74 0.96 -0.41
CA GLN A 15 -15.41 1.13 -1.01
C GLN A 15 -14.84 -0.23 -1.42
N LEU A 16 -14.93 -1.25 -0.58
CA LEU A 16 -14.49 -2.62 -0.87
C LEU A 16 -15.24 -3.23 -2.06
N GLN A 17 -16.56 -3.03 -2.14
CA GLN A 17 -17.39 -3.51 -3.25
C GLN A 17 -16.97 -2.84 -4.57
N ASN A 18 -16.77 -1.52 -4.56
CA ASN A 18 -16.32 -0.75 -5.73
C ASN A 18 -14.89 -1.10 -6.16
N ILE A 19 -14.00 -1.36 -5.19
CA ILE A 19 -12.62 -1.81 -5.44
C ILE A 19 -12.63 -3.21 -6.06
N HIS A 20 -13.42 -4.14 -5.53
CA HIS A 20 -13.55 -5.48 -6.10
C HIS A 20 -14.04 -5.41 -7.55
N ASP A 21 -15.11 -4.66 -7.82
CA ASP A 21 -15.64 -4.49 -9.17
C ASP A 21 -14.61 -3.84 -10.12
N HIS A 22 -13.82 -2.87 -9.64
CA HIS A 22 -12.73 -2.28 -10.44
C HIS A 22 -11.53 -3.19 -10.62
N ILE A 23 -11.15 -4.01 -9.65
CA ILE A 23 -10.11 -5.05 -9.82
C ILE A 23 -10.56 -6.03 -10.92
N PHE A 24 -11.83 -6.41 -10.94
CA PHE A 24 -12.39 -7.22 -12.01
C PHE A 24 -12.38 -6.50 -13.37
N ILE A 25 -12.66 -5.20 -13.43
CA ILE A 25 -12.63 -4.40 -14.68
C ILE A 25 -11.19 -4.15 -15.17
N THR A 26 -10.24 -3.90 -14.28
CA THR A 26 -8.81 -3.64 -14.59
C THR A 26 -8.02 -4.90 -14.91
N THR A 27 -8.62 -6.08 -14.70
CA THR A 27 -8.06 -7.38 -15.15
C THR A 27 -8.08 -7.55 -16.68
N ASP A 28 -8.66 -6.62 -17.45
CA ASP A 28 -8.39 -6.55 -18.90
C ASP A 28 -6.93 -6.09 -19.13
N ARG A 29 -6.02 -7.07 -19.16
CA ARG A 29 -4.55 -6.92 -19.23
C ARG A 29 -4.05 -6.14 -20.46
N SER A 30 -4.91 -5.86 -21.44
CA SER A 30 -4.53 -5.20 -22.69
C SER A 30 -4.47 -3.67 -22.58
N THR A 31 -5.37 -3.04 -21.82
CA THR A 31 -5.41 -1.59 -21.60
C THR A 31 -4.51 -1.12 -20.46
N PHE A 32 -4.26 -1.98 -19.46
CA PHE A 32 -3.42 -1.64 -18.30
C PHE A 32 -1.93 -1.48 -18.67
N ARG A 33 -1.45 -2.27 -19.66
CA ARG A 33 -0.02 -2.36 -20.02
C ARG A 33 0.50 -1.15 -20.80
N ASP A 34 -0.36 -0.43 -21.50
CA ASP A 34 0.01 0.77 -22.27
C ASP A 34 -0.11 2.05 -21.44
N TYR A 35 -0.74 2.00 -20.26
CA TYR A 35 -1.05 3.18 -19.44
C TYR A 35 -0.11 3.37 -18.24
N TYR A 36 0.48 2.30 -17.70
CA TYR A 36 1.31 2.37 -16.50
C TYR A 36 2.80 2.21 -16.77
N GLU A 37 3.60 2.92 -15.97
CA GLU A 37 5.05 2.79 -15.89
C GLU A 37 5.47 1.33 -15.62
N ASP A 38 6.61 0.90 -16.15
CA ASP A 38 7.15 -0.46 -15.93
C ASP A 38 7.41 -0.76 -14.44
N VAL A 39 7.75 0.28 -13.68
CA VAL A 39 7.91 0.24 -12.23
C VAL A 39 7.22 1.44 -11.63
N ILE A 40 6.29 1.19 -10.71
CA ILE A 40 5.65 2.22 -9.89
C ILE A 40 6.26 2.13 -8.49
N GLN A 41 6.74 3.26 -7.96
CA GLN A 41 7.16 3.36 -6.56
C GLN A 41 6.04 3.97 -5.72
N VAL A 42 5.73 3.33 -4.60
CA VAL A 42 4.74 3.79 -3.63
C VAL A 42 5.30 3.68 -2.21
N TYR A 43 4.70 4.43 -1.30
CA TYR A 43 5.17 4.63 0.06
C TYR A 43 4.05 4.39 1.07
N ARG A 44 4.43 3.95 2.27
CA ARG A 44 3.54 3.88 3.42
C ARG A 44 4.26 4.30 4.68
N GLY A 45 3.80 5.39 5.29
CA GLY A 45 4.21 5.74 6.65
C GLY A 45 3.49 4.87 7.66
N GLN A 46 4.23 4.40 8.66
CA GLN A 46 3.64 3.65 9.78
C GLN A 46 4.50 3.72 11.05
N THR A 47 3.95 3.17 12.11
CA THR A 47 4.64 2.94 13.38
C THR A 47 4.96 1.45 13.50
N LEU A 48 6.22 1.12 13.72
CA LEU A 48 6.66 -0.22 14.08
C LEU A 48 7.32 -0.22 15.45
N SER A 49 7.06 -1.26 16.24
CA SER A 49 7.85 -1.53 17.44
C SER A 49 9.27 -2.00 17.07
N ASP A 50 10.21 -1.88 18.02
CA ASP A 50 11.57 -2.39 17.83
C ASP A 50 11.58 -3.88 17.47
N LEU A 51 10.65 -4.66 18.05
CA LEU A 51 10.49 -6.08 17.73
C LEU A 51 10.05 -6.31 16.28
N GLU A 52 9.15 -5.48 15.76
CA GLU A 52 8.70 -5.56 14.36
C GLU A 52 9.80 -5.12 13.40
N LEU A 53 10.55 -4.06 13.73
CA LEU A 53 11.73 -3.65 12.98
C LEU A 53 12.78 -4.76 12.92
N ASP A 54 13.07 -5.40 14.05
CA ASP A 54 14.00 -6.52 14.11
C ASP A 54 13.51 -7.73 13.31
N ARG A 55 12.20 -8.01 13.31
CA ARG A 55 11.62 -9.04 12.45
C ARG A 55 11.81 -8.72 10.96
N LEU A 56 11.60 -7.48 10.55
CA LEU A 56 11.81 -7.07 9.16
C LEU A 56 13.28 -7.20 8.75
N LYS A 57 14.22 -6.74 9.58
CA LYS A 57 15.67 -6.89 9.35
C LYS A 57 16.07 -8.35 9.20
N ASN A 58 15.54 -9.23 10.05
CA ASN A 58 15.81 -10.67 9.98
C ASN A 58 15.11 -11.38 8.81
N SER A 59 14.17 -10.70 8.14
CA SER A 59 13.39 -11.23 7.02
C SER A 59 13.88 -10.71 5.66
N ILE A 60 15.04 -10.03 5.61
CA ILE A 60 15.66 -9.61 4.34
C ILE A 60 15.86 -10.82 3.42
N GLY A 61 15.42 -10.69 2.17
CA GLY A 61 15.41 -11.74 1.16
C GLY A 61 14.21 -12.69 1.24
N GLN A 62 13.41 -12.64 2.30
CA GLN A 62 12.21 -13.47 2.48
C GLN A 62 10.95 -12.80 1.93
N LEU A 63 9.90 -13.60 1.81
CA LEU A 63 8.56 -13.17 1.43
C LEU A 63 7.73 -12.92 2.69
N ILE A 64 7.06 -11.78 2.75
CA ILE A 64 6.08 -11.43 3.78
C ILE A 64 4.73 -11.18 3.13
N SER A 65 3.65 -11.47 3.84
CA SER A 65 2.29 -11.09 3.44
C SER A 65 1.70 -10.17 4.50
N ASN A 66 0.84 -9.24 4.07
CA ASN A 66 0.02 -8.47 5.00
C ASN A 66 -1.34 -9.15 5.18
N ASN A 67 -1.86 -9.11 6.41
CA ASN A 67 -3.18 -9.66 6.73
C ASN A 67 -4.24 -8.56 6.64
N GLY A 68 -4.44 -8.00 5.44
CA GLY A 68 -5.39 -6.92 5.20
C GLY A 68 -5.21 -6.30 3.82
N PHE A 69 -6.00 -5.27 3.50
CA PHE A 69 -5.65 -4.38 2.40
C PHE A 69 -4.43 -3.55 2.80
N LEU A 70 -3.58 -3.21 1.84
CA LEU A 70 -2.43 -2.31 2.08
C LEU A 70 -2.66 -1.01 1.33
N SER A 71 -2.99 0.05 2.06
CA SER A 71 -3.04 1.40 1.52
C SER A 71 -1.64 2.00 1.43
N THR A 72 -1.32 2.59 0.28
CA THR A 72 -0.04 3.23 -0.01
C THR A 72 -0.27 4.47 -0.85
N THR A 73 0.71 5.37 -0.92
CA THR A 73 0.62 6.61 -1.69
C THR A 73 1.80 6.72 -2.65
N ARG A 74 1.60 7.36 -3.81
CA ARG A 74 2.73 7.76 -4.69
C ARG A 74 3.54 8.93 -4.13
N SER A 75 3.03 9.64 -3.13
CA SER A 75 3.68 10.81 -2.53
C SER A 75 4.42 10.47 -1.25
N LEU A 76 5.76 10.62 -1.27
CA LEU A 76 6.59 10.45 -0.08
C LEU A 76 6.21 11.44 1.03
N ASP A 77 5.80 12.66 0.67
CA ASP A 77 5.38 13.68 1.64
C ASP A 77 4.13 13.25 2.39
N ILE A 78 3.14 12.70 1.67
CA ILE A 78 1.92 12.15 2.28
C ILE A 78 2.28 10.97 3.19
N ALA A 79 3.10 10.02 2.72
CA ALA A 79 3.54 8.91 3.55
C ALA A 79 4.28 9.38 4.81
N SER A 80 5.09 10.43 4.70
CA SER A 80 5.87 10.98 5.82
C SER A 80 4.97 11.58 6.90
N ILE A 81 3.80 12.12 6.55
CA ILE A 81 2.81 12.61 7.54
C ILE A 81 2.35 11.47 8.47
N PHE A 82 2.21 10.25 7.94
CA PHE A 82 1.79 9.08 8.71
C PHE A 82 2.95 8.27 9.29
N ALA A 83 4.19 8.60 8.92
CA ALA A 83 5.38 7.91 9.40
C ALA A 83 5.75 8.40 10.80
N THR A 84 5.57 7.54 11.80
CA THR A 84 6.09 7.85 13.15
C THR A 84 7.56 7.51 13.25
N ASN A 85 7.96 6.35 12.73
CA ASN A 85 9.35 5.92 12.75
C ASN A 85 9.77 5.09 11.53
N THR A 86 8.84 4.74 10.64
CA THR A 86 9.09 3.85 9.51
C THR A 86 8.35 4.32 8.27
N ILE A 87 9.05 4.30 7.14
CA ILE A 87 8.45 4.38 5.80
C ILE A 87 8.75 3.06 5.08
N LEU A 88 7.70 2.41 4.58
CA LEU A 88 7.84 1.32 3.63
C LEU A 88 7.95 1.91 2.23
N ILE A 89 8.96 1.48 1.46
CA ILE A 89 9.13 1.80 0.04
C ILE A 89 8.86 0.54 -0.76
N ILE A 90 7.86 0.59 -1.64
CA ILE A 90 7.41 -0.57 -2.42
C ILE A 90 7.58 -0.25 -3.90
N ASN A 91 8.33 -1.11 -4.59
CA ASN A 91 8.51 -1.05 -6.03
C ASN A 91 7.64 -2.10 -6.71
N ILE A 92 6.59 -1.66 -7.38
CA ILE A 92 5.64 -2.50 -8.10
C ILE A 92 6.15 -2.68 -9.52
N LYS A 93 6.51 -3.92 -9.90
CA LYS A 93 6.83 -4.25 -11.29
C LYS A 93 5.56 -4.63 -12.02
N THR A 94 4.98 -3.69 -12.75
CA THR A 94 3.64 -3.83 -13.36
C THR A 94 3.57 -4.92 -14.43
N GLN A 95 4.72 -5.29 -15.02
CA GLN A 95 4.83 -6.34 -16.01
C GLN A 95 4.85 -7.77 -15.41
N LEU A 96 4.95 -7.92 -14.07
CA LEU A 96 4.95 -9.23 -13.43
C LEU A 96 3.53 -9.81 -13.38
N GLU A 97 3.43 -11.10 -13.71
CA GLU A 97 2.18 -11.84 -13.60
C GLU A 97 1.75 -12.00 -12.13
N GLY A 98 0.46 -11.79 -11.85
CA GLY A 98 -0.12 -11.93 -10.51
C GLY A 98 -0.01 -10.67 -9.64
N VAL A 99 0.56 -9.58 -10.15
CA VAL A 99 0.54 -8.28 -9.45
C VAL A 99 -0.83 -7.66 -9.60
N VAL A 100 -1.50 -7.41 -8.48
CA VAL A 100 -2.83 -6.79 -8.41
C VAL A 100 -2.77 -5.61 -7.45
N PHE A 101 -3.21 -4.44 -7.93
CA PHE A 101 -3.36 -3.21 -7.16
C PHE A 101 -4.40 -2.32 -7.85
N ALA A 102 -4.99 -1.40 -7.10
CA ALA A 102 -5.94 -0.41 -7.60
C ALA A 102 -5.39 1.00 -7.39
N ASP A 103 -5.49 1.84 -8.42
CA ASP A 103 -5.36 3.28 -8.28
C ASP A 103 -6.75 3.86 -8.00
N VAL A 104 -6.96 4.29 -6.75
CA VAL A 104 -8.30 4.67 -6.27
C VAL A 104 -8.52 6.18 -6.31
N ARG A 105 -7.59 6.97 -6.86
CA ARG A 105 -7.70 8.45 -6.92
C ARG A 105 -9.01 8.94 -7.53
N SER A 106 -9.53 8.23 -8.53
CA SER A 106 -10.75 8.61 -9.24
C SER A 106 -12.04 8.38 -8.42
N HIS A 107 -11.97 7.61 -7.34
CA HIS A 107 -13.12 7.24 -6.50
C HIS A 107 -12.91 7.58 -5.01
N SER A 108 -11.75 8.11 -4.64
CA SER A 108 -11.41 8.52 -3.28
C SER A 108 -11.96 9.91 -2.95
N GLU A 109 -12.40 10.12 -1.71
CA GLU A 109 -12.72 11.45 -1.17
C GLU A 109 -11.47 12.33 -1.00
N THR A 110 -10.28 11.71 -1.00
CA THR A 110 -8.97 12.35 -0.87
C THR A 110 -8.05 12.06 -2.08
N PRO A 111 -8.40 12.44 -3.33
CA PRO A 111 -7.60 12.09 -4.53
C PRO A 111 -6.14 12.58 -4.51
N HIS A 112 -5.87 13.62 -3.71
CA HIS A 112 -4.55 14.23 -3.54
C HIS A 112 -3.58 13.36 -2.74
N GLU A 113 -4.07 12.33 -2.03
CA GLU A 113 -3.22 11.33 -1.38
C GLU A 113 -2.58 10.37 -2.38
N GLU A 114 -3.00 10.40 -3.64
CA GLU A 114 -2.45 9.55 -4.70
C GLU A 114 -2.40 8.07 -4.32
N GLU A 115 -3.49 7.59 -3.75
CA GLU A 115 -3.56 6.27 -3.13
C GLU A 115 -3.51 5.13 -4.17
N ILE A 116 -2.62 4.17 -3.89
CA ILE A 116 -2.55 2.87 -4.51
C ILE A 116 -2.86 1.80 -3.45
N LEU A 117 -3.89 1.00 -3.68
CA LEU A 117 -4.38 -0.01 -2.76
C LEU A 117 -4.01 -1.41 -3.25
N PHE A 118 -3.38 -2.22 -2.40
CA PHE A 118 -3.13 -3.63 -2.67
C PHE A 118 -4.20 -4.52 -2.04
N ASP A 119 -4.53 -5.60 -2.74
CA ASP A 119 -5.50 -6.60 -2.30
C ASP A 119 -4.99 -7.42 -1.10
N LEU A 120 -5.92 -8.12 -0.46
CA LEU A 120 -5.68 -9.01 0.65
C LEU A 120 -4.61 -10.05 0.32
N ALA A 121 -3.76 -10.33 1.32
CA ALA A 121 -2.71 -11.34 1.23
C ALA A 121 -1.69 -11.10 0.10
N THR A 122 -1.51 -9.84 -0.33
CA THR A 122 -0.41 -9.48 -1.23
C THR A 122 0.93 -9.87 -0.60
N ILE A 123 1.80 -10.48 -1.41
CA ILE A 123 3.10 -10.98 -0.97
C ILE A 123 4.19 -10.02 -1.44
N PHE A 124 5.03 -9.57 -0.52
CA PHE A 124 6.15 -8.67 -0.76
C PHE A 124 7.46 -9.38 -0.45
N LYS A 125 8.49 -9.11 -1.26
CA LYS A 125 9.86 -9.52 -0.94
C LYS A 125 10.58 -8.36 -0.27
N ILE A 126 11.11 -8.57 0.92
CA ILE A 126 11.95 -7.57 1.57
C ILE A 126 13.32 -7.60 0.91
N LEU A 127 13.73 -6.48 0.32
CA LEU A 127 15.03 -6.35 -0.34
C LEU A 127 16.09 -5.84 0.61
N GLU A 128 15.75 -4.81 1.38
CA GLU A 128 16.66 -4.14 2.30
C GLU A 128 15.88 -3.45 3.42
N VAL A 129 16.59 -3.13 4.50
CA VAL A 129 16.11 -2.28 5.58
C VAL A 129 17.25 -1.32 5.91
N GLU A 130 17.01 -0.03 5.70
CA GLU A 130 17.99 1.02 5.94
C GLU A 130 17.54 1.89 7.12
N TYR A 131 18.51 2.38 7.90
CA TYR A 131 18.26 3.39 8.90
C TYR A 131 18.60 4.76 8.31
N ASP A 132 17.63 5.67 8.31
CA ASP A 132 17.88 7.04 7.91
C ASP A 132 18.37 7.83 9.14
N ASP A 133 19.68 8.03 9.20
CA ASP A 133 20.36 8.80 10.25
C ASP A 133 20.10 10.32 10.11
N SER A 134 19.40 10.74 9.05
CA SER A 134 18.97 12.12 8.92
C SER A 134 17.84 12.40 9.92
N ASN A 135 18.25 12.77 11.13
CA ASN A 135 17.44 13.44 12.16
C ASN A 135 16.85 14.74 11.59
N LYS A 136 15.88 14.64 10.67
CA LYS A 136 15.04 15.75 10.28
C LYS A 136 13.90 15.81 11.29
N SER A 137 14.23 16.38 12.45
CA SER A 137 13.25 17.14 13.22
C SER A 137 12.57 18.11 12.26
N ILE A 138 11.30 17.87 11.97
CA ILE A 138 10.42 18.91 11.40
C ILE A 138 10.01 19.83 12.53
#